data_AF-A0A959CIS2-F1
#
_entry.id   AF-A0A959CIS2-F1
#
_cell.length_a   1.000
_cell.length_b   1.000
_cell.length_c   1.000
_cell.angle_alpha   90.00
_cell.angle_beta   90.00
_cell.angle_gamma   90.00
#
_symmetry.space_group_name_H-M   'P 1'
#
loop_
_entity.id
_entity.type
_entity.pdbx_description
1 polymer ?
#
loop_
_entity_poly.entity_id
_entity_poly.type
_entity_poly.pdbx_seq_one_letter_code
_entity_poly.pdbx_strand_id
1 'polypeptide(L)'
;MKDAIMLYLLLQIALQLNGQPEIPDTFHPGFLQQHTYYFQLQEDTLYGEGANKLKAAIAEARFAILGEYHGSHQLPKLTTALLPHLHQSGYHNLALEVGPYSARILDSLSADPPTTAQRLYELYSHYAARSDIPIPFYDGVEGAKVLAEASRLGFRLWGLDQEYFDAPLMLADELLKQARGQEDYAEVLEAKNSFDSLFQAALKKDEEGIKGYRMFQELTESPVTKAFFASFPENNRQAQEIISALYTSWDIYDRHDLRDGFSHAHRIAYIRQNFLHHYQAAEEEQPKVFVQIGALHAAKGYEFGVYDVGNLIHELAEAKGASSCHIYSMPRYSIEEGVQKDALEEQPQHPESAFRAMGRPGQWALIELSGLREQLASRQLILPEGPSLNRIKFLSENFDWVAIPPTDQGQQNNYSIHKSKQP
;
A
#
# COMPACT_ATOMS: atom_id res chain seq x y z
N MET A 1 -20.65 65.94 21.47
CA MET A 1 -19.53 65.58 22.39
C MET A 1 -19.69 64.17 22.95
N LYS A 2 -20.88 63.76 23.41
CA LYS A 2 -21.15 62.37 23.87
C LYS A 2 -20.97 61.31 22.78
N ASP A 3 -21.36 61.59 21.54
CA ASP A 3 -21.27 60.61 20.44
C ASP A 3 -19.83 60.35 19.99
N ALA A 4 -18.96 61.37 20.07
CA ALA A 4 -17.53 61.22 19.78
C ALA A 4 -16.80 60.38 20.84
N ILE A 5 -17.23 60.50 22.11
CA ILE A 5 -16.69 59.70 23.22
C ILE A 5 -17.15 58.23 23.09
N MET A 6 -18.40 58.01 22.68
CA MET A 6 -18.93 56.67 22.44
C MET A 6 -18.25 55.98 21.25
N LEU A 7 -17.98 56.71 20.16
CA LEU A 7 -17.24 56.19 19.02
C LEU A 7 -15.80 55.85 19.37
N TYR A 8 -15.13 56.69 20.18
CA TYR A 8 -13.78 56.43 20.67
C TYR A 8 -13.71 55.20 21.58
N LEU A 9 -14.68 55.02 22.48
CA LEU A 9 -14.79 53.83 23.33
C LEU A 9 -15.04 52.55 22.51
N LEU A 10 -15.92 52.61 21.50
CA LEU A 10 -16.16 51.47 20.61
C LEU A 10 -14.92 51.12 19.77
N LEU A 11 -14.13 52.12 19.35
CA LEU A 11 -12.87 51.90 18.65
C LEU A 11 -11.82 51.25 19.55
N GLN A 12 -11.71 51.69 20.81
CA GLN A 12 -10.80 51.11 21.81
C GLN A 12 -11.20 49.68 22.18
N ILE A 13 -12.50 49.39 22.29
CA ILE A 13 -13.01 48.03 22.52
C ILE A 13 -12.75 47.15 21.29
N ALA A 14 -12.95 47.65 20.07
CA ALA A 14 -12.61 46.91 18.85
C ALA A 14 -11.09 46.62 18.73
N LEU A 15 -10.25 47.54 19.18
CA LEU A 15 -8.78 47.37 19.28
C LEU A 15 -8.34 46.44 20.42
N GLN A 16 -9.16 46.27 21.45
CA GLN A 16 -8.90 45.31 22.55
C GLN A 16 -9.47 43.91 22.26
N LEU A 17 -10.54 43.82 21.46
CA LEU A 17 -11.14 42.57 21.00
C LEU A 17 -10.37 41.97 19.81
N ASN A 18 -9.78 42.81 18.95
CA ASN A 18 -8.73 42.40 18.04
C ASN A 18 -7.43 42.34 18.85
N GLY A 19 -7.15 41.18 19.46
CA GLY A 19 -5.83 40.91 20.05
C GLY A 19 -4.72 41.36 19.09
N GLN A 20 -3.55 41.71 19.65
CA GLN A 20 -2.39 42.04 18.80
C GLN A 20 -2.24 40.95 17.74
N PRO A 21 -1.98 41.31 16.46
CA PRO A 21 -1.76 40.30 15.44
C PRO A 21 -0.67 39.37 15.95
N GLU A 22 -1.04 38.12 16.26
CA GLU A 22 -0.06 37.11 16.64
C GLU A 22 0.93 37.04 15.49
N ILE A 23 2.19 37.32 15.80
CA ILE A 23 3.27 37.16 14.83
C ILE A 23 3.25 35.67 14.48
N PRO A 24 3.05 35.29 13.20
CA PRO A 24 2.98 33.89 12.83
C PRO A 24 4.26 33.17 13.27
N ASP A 25 4.12 32.02 13.89
CA ASP A 25 5.25 31.19 14.28
C ASP A 25 5.94 30.63 13.03
N THR A 26 7.27 30.48 13.07
CA THR A 26 7.99 29.74 12.03
C THR A 26 7.91 28.25 12.35
N PHE A 27 7.61 27.43 11.33
CA PHE A 27 7.64 25.98 11.46
C PHE A 27 9.02 25.52 11.93
N HIS A 28 9.02 24.80 13.04
CA HIS A 28 10.21 24.24 13.68
C HIS A 28 9.84 22.86 14.25
N PRO A 29 10.81 21.95 14.47
CA PRO A 29 10.51 20.60 14.97
C PRO A 29 9.74 20.55 16.30
N GLY A 30 9.88 21.59 17.14
CA GLY A 30 9.13 21.71 18.40
C GLY A 30 7.61 21.78 18.22
N PHE A 31 7.14 22.29 17.08
CA PHE A 31 5.72 22.24 16.71
C PHE A 31 5.25 20.79 16.54
N LEU A 32 5.96 20.00 15.72
CA LEU A 32 5.62 18.59 15.51
C LEU A 32 5.63 17.80 16.82
N GLN A 33 6.53 18.14 17.74
CA GLN A 33 6.62 17.47 19.05
C GLN A 33 5.32 17.60 19.87
N GLN A 34 4.60 18.72 19.78
CA GLN A 34 3.32 18.94 20.47
C GLN A 34 2.17 18.12 19.86
N HIS A 35 2.31 17.75 18.59
CA HIS A 35 1.36 16.92 17.84
C HIS A 35 1.84 15.48 17.68
N THR A 36 2.92 15.09 18.37
CA THR A 36 3.49 13.74 18.31
C THR A 36 3.07 12.94 19.53
N TYR A 37 2.47 11.79 19.26
CA TYR A 37 2.02 10.84 20.27
C TYR A 37 2.79 9.53 20.11
N TYR A 38 3.30 9.02 21.22
CA TYR A 38 4.08 7.79 21.20
C TYR A 38 3.25 6.59 21.61
N PHE A 39 3.58 5.43 21.06
CA PHE A 39 2.97 4.17 21.44
C PHE A 39 3.92 2.99 21.25
N GLN A 40 3.61 1.88 21.90
CA GLN A 40 4.37 0.64 21.81
C GLN A 40 3.49 -0.49 21.31
N LEU A 41 4.12 -1.44 20.62
CA LEU A 41 3.53 -2.70 20.24
C LEU A 41 4.21 -3.80 21.06
N GLN A 42 3.46 -4.49 21.91
CA GLN A 42 3.94 -5.62 22.70
C GLN A 42 2.95 -6.77 22.54
N GLU A 43 3.42 -7.95 22.11
CA GLU A 43 2.61 -9.16 21.94
C GLU A 43 1.28 -8.87 21.20
N ASP A 44 1.39 -8.28 20.01
CA ASP A 44 0.27 -7.91 19.12
C ASP A 44 -0.75 -6.92 19.73
N THR A 45 -0.40 -6.27 20.85
CA THR A 45 -1.24 -5.29 21.54
C THR A 45 -0.62 -3.90 21.51
N LEU A 46 -1.44 -2.89 21.19
CA LEU A 46 -1.04 -1.49 21.09
C LEU A 46 -1.28 -0.72 22.40
N TYR A 47 -0.22 -0.11 22.95
CA TYR A 47 -0.23 0.63 24.22
C TYR A 47 0.23 2.07 24.06
N GLY A 48 -0.41 3.00 24.78
CA GLY A 48 -0.02 4.41 24.83
C GLY A 48 -1.01 5.35 24.15
N GLU A 49 -0.75 6.65 24.26
CA GLU A 49 -1.65 7.69 23.74
C GLU A 49 -1.76 7.65 22.22
N GLY A 50 -0.64 7.43 21.51
CA GLY A 50 -0.65 7.32 20.05
C GLY A 50 -1.51 6.17 19.55
N ALA A 51 -1.49 5.03 20.25
CA ALA A 51 -2.34 3.88 19.93
C ALA A 51 -3.83 4.22 20.11
N ASN A 52 -4.19 4.92 21.18
CA ASN A 52 -5.57 5.32 21.42
C ASN A 52 -6.09 6.29 20.36
N LYS A 53 -5.27 7.26 19.95
CA LYS A 53 -5.59 8.19 18.86
C LYS A 53 -5.75 7.48 17.52
N LEU A 54 -4.84 6.57 17.19
CA LEU A 54 -4.91 5.77 15.96
C LEU A 54 -6.18 4.92 15.91
N LYS A 55 -6.50 4.20 17.00
CA LYS A 55 -7.73 3.40 17.10
C LYS A 55 -8.98 4.27 16.97
N ALA A 56 -9.00 5.44 17.59
CA ALA A 56 -10.13 6.38 17.47
C ALA A 56 -10.32 6.89 16.04
N ALA A 57 -9.24 7.32 15.39
CA ALA A 57 -9.28 7.79 14.00
C ALA A 57 -9.78 6.71 13.03
N ILE A 58 -9.34 5.46 13.23
CA ILE A 58 -9.80 4.30 12.46
C ILE A 58 -11.28 3.99 12.76
N ALA A 59 -11.70 4.05 14.03
CA ALA A 59 -13.08 3.77 14.40
C ALA A 59 -14.07 4.75 13.74
N GLU A 60 -13.69 6.02 13.66
CA GLU A 60 -14.51 7.10 13.10
C GLU A 60 -14.54 7.08 11.56
N ALA A 61 -13.42 6.77 10.91
CA ALA A 61 -13.32 6.79 9.45
C ALA A 61 -14.08 5.65 8.78
N ARG A 62 -14.66 5.89 7.60
CA ARG A 62 -15.21 4.83 6.72
C ARG A 62 -14.09 4.03 6.07
N PHE A 63 -13.03 4.72 5.69
CA PHE A 63 -11.85 4.13 5.06
C PHE A 63 -10.63 4.45 5.90
N ALA A 64 -9.80 3.46 6.16
CA ALA A 64 -8.51 3.66 6.79
C ALA A 64 -7.44 3.17 5.81
N ILE A 65 -6.44 3.99 5.53
CA ILE A 65 -5.38 3.68 4.57
C ILE A 65 -4.05 3.78 5.28
N LEU A 66 -3.35 2.65 5.36
CA LEU A 66 -1.95 2.59 5.78
C LEU A 66 -1.06 2.67 4.54
N GLY A 67 -0.50 3.85 4.32
CA GLY A 67 0.55 4.10 3.36
C GLY A 67 1.88 3.55 3.87
N GLU A 68 2.37 2.46 3.28
CA GLU A 68 3.61 1.80 3.68
C GLU A 68 4.82 2.12 2.79
N TYR A 69 6.01 1.97 3.34
CA TYR A 69 7.20 1.68 2.54
C TYR A 69 7.41 0.17 2.56
N HIS A 70 7.78 -0.40 1.41
CA HIS A 70 7.89 -1.84 1.28
C HIS A 70 9.11 -2.43 2.02
N GLY A 71 9.01 -3.71 2.38
CA GLY A 71 10.08 -4.45 3.04
C GLY A 71 10.22 -4.21 4.54
N SER A 72 9.28 -3.47 5.15
CA SER A 72 9.27 -3.20 6.60
C SER A 72 8.93 -4.45 7.41
N HIS A 73 9.68 -4.67 8.50
CA HIS A 73 9.37 -5.67 9.52
C HIS A 73 8.34 -5.16 10.54
N GLN A 74 8.29 -3.85 10.79
CA GLN A 74 7.41 -3.23 11.77
C GLN A 74 5.98 -3.00 11.26
N LEU A 75 5.81 -2.62 9.98
CA LEU A 75 4.48 -2.28 9.44
C LEU A 75 3.50 -3.46 9.40
N PRO A 76 3.87 -4.68 8.95
CA PRO A 76 2.95 -5.82 9.00
C PRO A 76 2.58 -6.22 10.44
N LYS A 77 3.47 -6.00 11.42
CA LYS A 77 3.15 -6.20 12.84
C LYS A 77 2.14 -5.18 13.34
N LEU A 78 2.29 -3.91 12.94
CA LEU A 78 1.29 -2.88 13.21
C LEU A 78 -0.06 -3.26 12.58
N THR A 79 -0.08 -3.68 11.31
CA THR A 79 -1.30 -4.16 10.65
C THR A 79 -1.95 -5.29 11.45
N THR A 80 -1.18 -6.32 11.80
CA THR A 80 -1.69 -7.48 12.56
C THR A 80 -2.36 -7.03 13.87
N ALA A 81 -1.73 -6.10 14.60
CA ALA A 81 -2.27 -5.57 15.85
C ALA A 81 -3.50 -4.65 15.67
N LEU A 82 -3.66 -4.02 14.50
CA LEU A 82 -4.81 -3.19 14.17
C LEU A 82 -6.03 -4.00 13.73
N LEU A 83 -5.85 -5.18 13.12
CA LEU A 83 -6.94 -5.98 12.56
C LEU A 83 -8.08 -6.27 13.57
N PRO A 84 -7.84 -6.67 14.83
CA PRO A 84 -8.91 -6.82 15.81
C PRO A 84 -9.72 -5.55 16.06
N HIS A 85 -9.05 -4.39 16.10
CA HIS A 85 -9.69 -3.09 16.31
C HIS A 85 -10.47 -2.62 15.08
N LEU A 86 -9.93 -2.86 13.89
CA LEU A 86 -10.62 -2.66 12.61
C LEU A 86 -11.90 -3.50 12.57
N HIS A 87 -11.80 -4.80 12.86
CA HIS A 87 -12.95 -5.70 12.88
C HIS A 87 -14.03 -5.23 13.88
N GLN A 88 -13.64 -4.87 15.11
CA GLN A 88 -14.55 -4.30 16.11
C GLN A 88 -15.21 -2.99 15.66
N SER A 89 -14.55 -2.25 14.78
CA SER A 89 -15.02 -0.98 14.22
C SER A 89 -15.84 -1.14 12.94
N GLY A 90 -16.23 -2.38 12.57
CA GLY A 90 -17.07 -2.69 11.42
C GLY A 90 -16.33 -2.83 10.08
N TYR A 91 -15.00 -2.99 10.10
CA TYR A 91 -14.24 -3.31 8.89
C TYR A 91 -14.26 -4.81 8.63
N HIS A 92 -14.67 -5.18 7.42
CA HIS A 92 -14.69 -6.57 6.95
C HIS A 92 -13.94 -6.75 5.62
N ASN A 93 -13.33 -5.68 5.10
CA ASN A 93 -12.63 -5.67 3.82
C ASN A 93 -11.20 -5.15 4.02
N LEU A 94 -10.22 -5.91 3.52
CA LEU A 94 -8.81 -5.59 3.50
C LEU A 94 -8.34 -5.50 2.05
N ALA A 95 -8.06 -4.29 1.58
CA ALA A 95 -7.58 -4.05 0.23
C ALA A 95 -6.06 -3.91 0.19
N LEU A 96 -5.43 -4.61 -0.75
CA LEU A 96 -4.00 -4.87 -0.81
C LEU A 96 -3.42 -4.44 -2.16
N GLU A 97 -2.17 -3.97 -2.16
CA GLU A 97 -1.37 -3.68 -3.36
C GLU A 97 -0.85 -4.96 -4.02
N VAL A 98 -1.75 -5.86 -4.38
CA VAL A 98 -1.44 -7.06 -5.15
C VAL A 98 -2.51 -7.24 -6.23
N GLY A 99 -2.20 -8.06 -7.23
CA GLY A 99 -3.15 -8.42 -8.27
C GLY A 99 -4.45 -9.05 -7.72
N PRO A 100 -5.59 -8.89 -8.41
CA PRO A 100 -6.87 -9.47 -7.98
C PRO A 100 -6.81 -11.00 -7.83
N TYR A 101 -6.05 -11.71 -8.66
CA TYR A 101 -5.84 -13.16 -8.55
C TYR A 101 -4.87 -13.52 -7.46
N SER A 102 -3.79 -12.75 -7.36
CA SER A 102 -2.86 -12.87 -6.24
C SER A 102 -3.62 -12.78 -4.91
N ALA A 103 -4.53 -11.81 -4.74
CA ALA A 103 -5.38 -11.71 -3.54
C ALA A 103 -6.28 -12.94 -3.32
N ARG A 104 -6.92 -13.48 -4.37
CA ARG A 104 -7.72 -14.73 -4.28
C ARG A 104 -6.86 -15.93 -3.86
N ILE A 105 -5.62 -16.01 -4.33
CA ILE A 105 -4.67 -17.06 -3.94
C ILE A 105 -4.27 -16.89 -2.47
N LEU A 106 -3.93 -15.68 -2.03
CA LEU A 106 -3.62 -15.40 -0.63
C LEU A 106 -4.80 -15.73 0.30
N ASP A 107 -6.03 -15.43 -0.12
CA ASP A 107 -7.25 -15.77 0.61
C ASP A 107 -7.39 -17.29 0.77
N SER A 108 -7.22 -18.04 -0.33
CA SER A 108 -7.23 -19.51 -0.31
C SER A 108 -6.12 -20.13 0.56
N LEU A 109 -4.90 -19.59 0.48
CA LEU A 109 -3.76 -20.06 1.27
C LEU A 109 -3.94 -19.78 2.77
N SER A 110 -4.65 -18.70 3.11
CA SER A 110 -4.91 -18.29 4.50
C SER A 110 -6.23 -18.81 5.09
N ALA A 111 -7.04 -19.52 4.30
CA ALA A 111 -8.34 -20.06 4.73
C ALA A 111 -8.27 -20.98 5.98
N ASP A 112 -7.09 -21.55 6.27
CA ASP A 112 -6.80 -22.25 7.52
C ASP A 112 -5.67 -21.51 8.27
N PRO A 113 -5.99 -20.53 9.14
CA PRO A 113 -5.02 -19.60 9.71
C PRO A 113 -3.76 -20.23 10.30
N PRO A 114 -3.84 -21.33 11.10
CA PRO A 114 -2.65 -22.01 11.64
C PRO A 114 -1.66 -22.53 10.60
N THR A 115 -2.09 -22.76 9.36
CA THR A 115 -1.24 -23.31 8.27
C THR A 115 -0.79 -22.26 7.27
N THR A 116 -1.23 -21.00 7.41
CA THR A 116 -0.97 -19.90 6.45
C THR A 116 0.51 -19.74 6.15
N ALA A 117 1.36 -19.64 7.18
CA ALA A 117 2.81 -19.44 6.99
C ALA A 117 3.45 -20.62 6.24
N GLN A 118 3.05 -21.85 6.55
CA GLN A 118 3.57 -23.04 5.89
C GLN A 118 3.13 -23.11 4.41
N ARG A 119 1.87 -22.81 4.12
CA ARG A 119 1.33 -22.81 2.75
C ARG A 119 1.96 -21.72 1.89
N LEU A 120 2.19 -20.53 2.45
CA LEU A 120 2.95 -19.47 1.77
C LEU A 120 4.40 -19.91 1.54
N TYR A 121 5.04 -20.53 2.53
CA TYR A 121 6.38 -21.07 2.37
C TYR A 121 6.48 -22.07 1.22
N GLU A 122 5.49 -22.97 1.11
CA GLU A 122 5.40 -23.93 0.00
C GLU A 122 5.20 -23.23 -1.35
N LEU A 123 4.29 -22.26 -1.43
CA LEU A 123 4.06 -21.47 -2.65
C LEU A 123 5.34 -20.76 -3.10
N TYR A 124 5.93 -19.94 -2.23
CA TYR A 124 7.10 -19.14 -2.58
C TYR A 124 8.31 -20.02 -2.88
N SER A 125 8.56 -21.07 -2.10
CA SER A 125 9.66 -22.01 -2.37
C SER A 125 9.49 -22.77 -3.70
N HIS A 126 8.25 -22.96 -4.16
CA HIS A 126 7.97 -23.61 -5.45
C HIS A 126 8.41 -22.74 -6.65
N TYR A 127 8.20 -21.42 -6.57
CA TYR A 127 8.49 -20.51 -7.69
C TYR A 127 9.85 -19.81 -7.60
N ALA A 128 10.41 -19.60 -6.40
CA ALA A 128 11.65 -18.83 -6.19
C ALA A 128 12.91 -19.40 -6.89
N ALA A 129 12.86 -20.63 -7.40
CA ALA A 129 13.96 -21.22 -8.18
C ALA A 129 13.73 -21.16 -9.70
N ARG A 130 12.52 -20.80 -10.14
CA ARG A 130 12.09 -20.75 -11.54
C ARG A 130 12.06 -19.30 -12.02
N SER A 131 11.49 -18.41 -11.23
CA SER A 131 11.43 -16.97 -11.48
C SER A 131 11.91 -16.27 -10.22
N ASP A 132 11.21 -15.25 -9.75
CA ASP A 132 11.23 -14.82 -8.35
C ASP A 132 9.91 -15.18 -7.63
N ILE A 133 9.58 -14.47 -6.56
CA ILE A 133 8.32 -14.57 -5.83
C ILE A 133 7.13 -14.10 -6.69
N PRO A 134 6.06 -14.90 -6.81
CA PRO A 134 4.94 -14.57 -7.72
C PRO A 134 3.95 -13.55 -7.14
N ILE A 135 3.99 -13.31 -5.82
CA ILE A 135 3.12 -12.36 -5.11
C ILE A 135 3.99 -11.54 -4.15
N PRO A 136 4.23 -10.25 -4.42
CA PRO A 136 5.11 -9.41 -3.62
C PRO A 136 4.48 -9.06 -2.26
N PHE A 137 5.31 -8.59 -1.32
CA PHE A 137 4.94 -8.02 -0.01
C PHE A 137 4.45 -9.01 1.06
N TYR A 138 4.13 -10.25 0.66
CA TYR A 138 3.63 -11.32 1.55
C TYR A 138 4.57 -12.53 1.62
N ASP A 139 5.78 -12.39 1.10
CA ASP A 139 6.85 -13.40 1.11
C ASP A 139 7.58 -13.51 2.46
N GLY A 140 7.28 -12.61 3.41
CA GLY A 140 7.81 -12.61 4.78
C GLY A 140 6.93 -13.32 5.82
N VAL A 141 7.54 -13.70 6.95
CA VAL A 141 6.84 -14.32 8.09
C VAL A 141 5.80 -13.37 8.69
N GLU A 142 6.09 -12.06 8.71
CA GLU A 142 5.16 -11.07 9.23
C GLU A 142 3.96 -10.86 8.30
N GLY A 143 4.15 -10.92 6.97
CA GLY A 143 3.05 -10.91 6.00
C GLY A 143 2.11 -12.11 6.17
N ALA A 144 2.66 -13.30 6.43
CA ALA A 144 1.86 -14.49 6.74
C ALA A 144 0.98 -14.31 7.99
N LYS A 145 1.46 -13.57 9.01
CA LYS A 145 0.67 -13.26 10.22
C LYS A 145 -0.48 -12.32 9.92
N VAL A 146 -0.28 -11.31 9.07
CA VAL A 146 -1.35 -10.40 8.62
C VAL A 146 -2.47 -11.21 7.97
N LEU A 147 -2.13 -12.10 7.03
CA LEU A 147 -3.12 -12.91 6.31
C LEU A 147 -3.84 -13.91 7.23
N ALA A 148 -3.10 -14.58 8.12
CA ALA A 148 -3.69 -15.50 9.09
C ALA A 148 -4.69 -14.79 10.02
N GLU A 149 -4.32 -13.61 10.53
CA GLU A 149 -5.18 -12.83 11.42
C GLU A 149 -6.39 -12.24 10.69
N ALA A 150 -6.21 -11.76 9.46
CA ALA A 150 -7.29 -11.26 8.61
C ALA A 150 -8.32 -12.38 8.34
N SER A 151 -7.85 -13.55 7.95
CA SER A 151 -8.67 -14.76 7.75
C SER A 151 -9.39 -15.18 9.03
N ARG A 152 -8.69 -15.22 10.18
CA ARG A 152 -9.28 -15.55 11.49
C ARG A 152 -10.42 -14.62 11.88
N LEU A 153 -10.33 -13.35 11.51
CA LEU A 153 -11.35 -12.32 11.75
C LEU A 153 -12.39 -12.22 10.63
N GLY A 154 -12.29 -13.03 9.57
CA GLY A 154 -13.25 -13.04 8.46
C GLY A 154 -13.17 -11.82 7.54
N PHE A 155 -11.99 -11.20 7.40
CA PHE A 155 -11.78 -10.16 6.39
C PHE A 155 -11.80 -10.77 4.98
N ARG A 156 -12.43 -10.07 4.05
CA ARG A 156 -12.32 -10.34 2.62
C ARG A 156 -11.13 -9.57 2.04
N LEU A 157 -10.27 -10.27 1.31
CA LEU A 157 -9.12 -9.66 0.64
C LEU A 157 -9.52 -9.07 -0.71
N TRP A 158 -9.14 -7.82 -0.97
CA TRP A 158 -9.29 -7.17 -2.27
C TRP A 158 -7.91 -6.97 -2.88
N GLY A 159 -7.68 -7.46 -4.10
CA GLY A 159 -6.46 -7.17 -4.84
C GLY A 159 -6.68 -5.94 -5.70
N LEU A 160 -5.91 -4.89 -5.48
CA LEU A 160 -6.09 -3.63 -6.18
C LEU A 160 -5.20 -3.51 -7.41
N ASP A 161 -4.00 -4.08 -7.40
CA ASP A 161 -2.99 -3.78 -8.42
C ASP A 161 -3.08 -4.70 -9.65
N GLN A 162 -2.16 -4.51 -10.58
CA GLN A 162 -1.84 -5.50 -11.60
C GLN A 162 -1.23 -6.77 -10.99
N GLU A 163 -1.32 -7.90 -11.71
CA GLU A 163 -0.56 -9.09 -11.34
C GLU A 163 0.94 -8.80 -11.47
N TYR A 164 1.70 -9.37 -10.54
CA TYR A 164 3.12 -9.09 -10.44
C TYR A 164 3.89 -9.66 -11.64
N PHE A 165 5.07 -9.10 -11.88
CA PHE A 165 5.96 -9.43 -12.98
C PHE A 165 6.24 -10.96 -13.06
N ASP A 166 6.48 -11.58 -11.91
CA ASP A 166 6.79 -13.01 -11.75
C ASP A 166 5.55 -13.92 -11.54
N ALA A 167 4.33 -13.36 -11.53
CA ALA A 167 3.09 -14.13 -11.38
C ALA A 167 2.74 -15.12 -12.53
N PRO A 168 3.22 -14.97 -13.80
CA PRO A 168 2.69 -15.78 -14.91
C PRO A 168 2.78 -17.30 -14.75
N LEU A 169 3.85 -17.85 -14.17
CA LEU A 169 3.94 -19.29 -13.94
C LEU A 169 2.87 -19.77 -12.95
N MET A 170 2.67 -19.02 -11.87
CA MET A 170 1.66 -19.32 -10.87
C MET A 170 0.24 -19.25 -11.45
N LEU A 171 -0.03 -18.22 -12.25
CA LEU A 171 -1.35 -18.06 -12.89
C LEU A 171 -1.60 -19.08 -14.01
N ALA A 172 -0.55 -19.55 -14.69
CA ALA A 172 -0.66 -20.68 -15.62
C ALA A 172 -1.01 -22.00 -14.88
N ASP A 173 -0.48 -22.20 -13.68
CA ASP A 173 -0.88 -23.33 -12.83
C ASP A 173 -2.34 -23.21 -12.35
N GLU A 174 -2.83 -22.00 -12.03
CA GLU A 174 -4.25 -21.78 -11.73
C GLU A 174 -5.17 -22.04 -12.94
N LEU A 175 -4.74 -21.65 -14.15
CA LEU A 175 -5.44 -21.96 -15.39
C LEU A 175 -5.51 -23.47 -15.62
N LEU A 176 -4.40 -24.19 -15.49
CA LEU A 176 -4.36 -25.64 -15.66
C LEU A 176 -5.31 -26.39 -14.71
N LYS A 177 -5.51 -25.88 -13.48
CA LYS A 177 -6.50 -26.45 -12.55
C LYS A 177 -7.93 -26.45 -13.12
N GLN A 178 -8.26 -25.49 -13.97
CA GLN A 178 -9.58 -25.39 -14.60
C GLN A 178 -9.83 -26.45 -15.67
N ALA A 179 -8.77 -27.00 -16.26
CA ALA A 179 -8.86 -28.08 -17.25
C ALA A 179 -8.91 -29.48 -16.62
N ARG A 180 -8.75 -29.60 -15.28
CA ARG A 180 -8.70 -30.92 -14.61
C ARG A 180 -10.00 -31.69 -14.84
N GLY A 181 -9.84 -32.93 -15.28
CA GLY A 181 -10.96 -33.85 -15.54
C GLY A 181 -11.64 -33.66 -16.90
N GLN A 182 -11.17 -32.73 -17.73
CA GLN A 182 -11.59 -32.60 -19.13
C GLN A 182 -10.84 -33.60 -20.02
N GLU A 183 -11.43 -34.01 -21.15
CA GLU A 183 -10.85 -35.02 -22.05
C GLU A 183 -9.53 -34.56 -22.67
N ASP A 184 -9.37 -33.26 -22.85
CA ASP A 184 -8.22 -32.58 -23.45
C ASP A 184 -7.14 -32.18 -22.42
N TYR A 185 -7.25 -32.59 -21.15
CA TYR A 185 -6.32 -32.18 -20.09
C TYR A 185 -4.84 -32.42 -20.44
N ALA A 186 -4.51 -33.52 -21.12
CA ALA A 186 -3.14 -33.83 -21.52
C ALA A 186 -2.59 -32.81 -22.54
N GLU A 187 -3.43 -32.35 -23.46
CA GLU A 187 -3.09 -31.36 -24.48
C GLU A 187 -2.94 -29.97 -23.84
N VAL A 188 -3.82 -29.61 -22.90
CA VAL A 188 -3.70 -28.37 -22.12
C VAL A 188 -2.42 -28.37 -21.29
N LEU A 189 -2.05 -29.50 -20.67
CA LEU A 189 -0.81 -29.64 -19.92
C LEU A 189 0.43 -29.46 -20.81
N GLU A 190 0.43 -30.00 -22.03
CA GLU A 190 1.52 -29.81 -22.99
C GLU A 190 1.63 -28.34 -23.44
N ALA A 191 0.49 -27.69 -23.71
CA ALA A 191 0.46 -26.27 -24.05
C ALA A 191 0.98 -25.40 -22.90
N LYS A 192 0.61 -25.74 -21.65
CA LYS A 192 1.08 -25.09 -20.43
C LYS A 192 2.60 -25.23 -20.26
N ASN A 193 3.15 -26.43 -20.45
CA ASN A 193 4.61 -26.66 -20.38
C ASN A 193 5.38 -25.86 -21.44
N SER A 194 4.79 -25.70 -22.62
CA SER A 194 5.35 -24.86 -23.68
C SER A 194 5.33 -23.38 -23.30
N PHE A 195 4.22 -22.92 -22.69
CA PHE A 195 4.11 -21.55 -22.15
C PHE A 195 5.13 -21.29 -21.04
N ASP A 196 5.26 -22.20 -20.06
CA ASP A 196 6.25 -22.10 -18.98
C ASP A 196 7.67 -21.94 -19.54
N SER A 197 8.03 -22.75 -20.55
CA SER A 197 9.34 -22.70 -21.20
C SER A 197 9.58 -21.38 -21.93
N LEU A 198 8.55 -20.86 -22.62
CA LEU A 198 8.59 -19.54 -23.25
C LEU A 198 8.81 -18.43 -22.22
N PHE A 199 8.01 -18.43 -21.13
CA PHE A 199 8.12 -17.41 -20.09
C PHE A 199 9.51 -17.38 -19.46
N GLN A 200 10.05 -18.56 -19.12
CA GLN A 200 11.40 -18.69 -18.57
C GLN A 200 12.50 -18.20 -19.51
N ALA A 201 12.37 -18.51 -20.81
CA ALA A 201 13.30 -18.01 -21.81
C ALA A 201 13.20 -16.49 -21.99
N ALA A 202 11.98 -15.93 -21.91
CA ALA A 202 11.73 -14.51 -22.02
C ALA A 202 12.28 -13.75 -20.80
N LEU A 203 12.02 -14.25 -19.58
CA LEU A 203 12.55 -13.72 -18.33
C LEU A 203 14.07 -13.64 -18.36
N LYS A 204 14.74 -14.73 -18.77
CA LYS A 204 16.20 -14.75 -18.88
C LYS A 204 16.75 -13.68 -19.82
N LYS A 205 16.11 -13.45 -20.97
CA LYS A 205 16.52 -12.39 -21.91
C LYS A 205 16.36 -10.99 -21.30
N ASP A 206 15.31 -10.81 -20.49
CA ASP A 206 15.05 -9.56 -19.77
C ASP A 206 16.12 -9.30 -18.71
N GLU A 207 16.44 -10.30 -17.89
CA GLU A 207 17.51 -10.26 -16.88
C GLU A 207 18.91 -10.01 -17.49
N GLU A 208 19.16 -10.50 -18.69
CA GLU A 208 20.39 -10.22 -19.45
C GLU A 208 20.48 -8.75 -19.92
N GLY A 209 19.43 -7.96 -19.75
CA GLY A 209 19.41 -6.53 -20.05
C GLY A 209 19.51 -6.25 -21.55
N ILE A 210 18.98 -7.14 -22.40
CA ILE A 210 19.04 -7.00 -23.84
C ILE A 210 18.34 -5.69 -24.25
N LYS A 211 19.11 -4.74 -24.78
CA LYS A 211 18.60 -3.41 -25.11
C LYS A 211 17.43 -3.47 -26.09
N GLY A 212 16.29 -2.90 -25.69
CA GLY A 212 15.08 -2.84 -26.51
C GLY A 212 14.32 -4.17 -26.57
N TYR A 213 14.73 -5.17 -25.77
CA TYR A 213 13.93 -6.35 -25.54
C TYR A 213 12.66 -5.97 -24.79
N ARG A 214 11.55 -6.62 -25.14
CA ARG A 214 10.22 -6.37 -24.58
C ARG A 214 9.58 -7.70 -24.26
N MET A 215 9.81 -8.15 -23.03
CA MET A 215 9.40 -9.47 -22.56
C MET A 215 7.90 -9.68 -22.74
N PHE A 216 7.07 -8.76 -22.23
CA PHE A 216 5.62 -8.90 -22.25
C PHE A 216 5.01 -8.76 -23.65
N GLN A 217 5.64 -7.98 -24.54
CA GLN A 217 5.27 -7.97 -25.94
C GLN A 217 5.52 -9.35 -26.60
N GLU A 218 6.71 -9.97 -26.37
CA GLU A 218 7.01 -11.32 -26.89
C GLU A 218 5.98 -12.34 -26.38
N LEU A 219 5.66 -12.30 -25.08
CA LEU A 219 4.66 -13.18 -24.48
C LEU A 219 3.27 -12.98 -25.09
N THR A 220 2.84 -11.74 -25.28
CA THR A 220 1.51 -11.40 -25.81
C THR A 220 1.37 -11.83 -27.27
N GLU A 221 2.40 -11.64 -28.09
CA GLU A 221 2.35 -11.93 -29.53
C GLU A 221 2.57 -13.40 -29.85
N SER A 222 3.21 -14.16 -28.96
CA SER A 222 3.61 -15.55 -29.17
C SER A 222 2.44 -16.49 -29.50
N PRO A 223 2.57 -17.31 -30.56
CA PRO A 223 1.62 -18.39 -30.86
C PRO A 223 1.49 -19.40 -29.71
N VAL A 224 2.54 -19.62 -28.92
CA VAL A 224 2.53 -20.55 -27.79
C VAL A 224 1.60 -20.06 -26.69
N THR A 225 1.70 -18.79 -26.31
CA THR A 225 0.79 -18.16 -25.34
C THR A 225 -0.65 -18.21 -25.82
N LYS A 226 -0.89 -17.82 -27.08
CA LYS A 226 -2.23 -17.82 -27.68
C LYS A 226 -2.83 -19.23 -27.72
N ALA A 227 -2.03 -20.25 -28.05
CA ALA A 227 -2.48 -21.64 -28.06
C ALA A 227 -2.85 -22.14 -26.65
N PHE A 228 -2.02 -21.83 -25.64
CA PHE A 228 -2.33 -22.18 -24.25
C PHE A 228 -3.63 -21.50 -23.78
N PHE A 229 -3.76 -20.19 -23.99
CA PHE A 229 -4.98 -19.47 -23.56
C PHE A 229 -6.23 -19.87 -24.34
N ALA A 230 -6.10 -20.26 -25.62
CA ALA A 230 -7.20 -20.78 -26.42
C ALA A 230 -7.74 -22.13 -25.94
N SER A 231 -7.01 -22.82 -25.05
CA SER A 231 -7.50 -24.05 -24.38
C SER A 231 -8.63 -23.76 -23.39
N PHE A 232 -8.87 -22.49 -23.05
CA PHE A 232 -9.92 -22.09 -22.11
C PHE A 232 -11.04 -21.37 -22.84
N PRO A 233 -12.23 -21.99 -23.01
CA PRO A 233 -13.34 -21.37 -23.74
C PRO A 233 -13.96 -20.18 -22.99
N GLU A 234 -14.69 -19.32 -23.71
CA GLU A 234 -15.31 -18.10 -23.16
C GLU A 234 -16.31 -18.35 -22.02
N ASN A 235 -16.92 -19.54 -21.97
CA ASN A 235 -17.83 -19.92 -20.90
C ASN A 235 -17.09 -20.30 -19.60
N ASN A 236 -15.78 -20.53 -19.64
CA ASN A 236 -14.93 -20.69 -18.46
C ASN A 236 -14.56 -19.31 -17.89
N ARG A 237 -15.50 -18.70 -17.17
CA ARG A 237 -15.34 -17.33 -16.66
C ARG A 237 -14.09 -17.16 -15.79
N GLN A 238 -13.79 -18.12 -14.92
CA GLN A 238 -12.61 -18.02 -14.04
C GLN A 238 -11.32 -17.98 -14.85
N ALA A 239 -11.18 -18.85 -15.86
CA ALA A 239 -10.00 -18.83 -16.72
C ALA A 239 -9.90 -17.54 -17.55
N GLN A 240 -11.03 -17.07 -18.11
CA GLN A 240 -11.06 -15.84 -18.91
C GLN A 240 -10.66 -14.61 -18.08
N GLU A 241 -11.13 -14.53 -16.83
CA GLU A 241 -10.76 -13.42 -15.97
C GLU A 241 -9.25 -13.47 -15.59
N ILE A 242 -8.64 -14.66 -15.38
CA ILE A 242 -7.17 -14.80 -15.19
C ILE A 242 -6.41 -14.32 -16.43
N ILE A 243 -6.83 -14.79 -17.61
CA ILE A 243 -6.22 -14.43 -18.90
C ILE A 243 -6.31 -12.92 -19.12
N SER A 244 -7.46 -12.32 -18.81
CA SER A 244 -7.65 -10.87 -18.91
C SER A 244 -6.73 -10.10 -17.96
N ALA A 245 -6.60 -10.55 -16.71
CA ALA A 245 -5.71 -9.91 -15.73
C ALA A 245 -4.24 -9.98 -16.16
N LEU A 246 -3.79 -11.13 -16.70
CA LEU A 246 -2.45 -11.28 -17.27
C LEU A 246 -2.22 -10.29 -18.43
N TYR A 247 -3.12 -10.26 -19.42
CA TYR A 247 -2.97 -9.33 -20.55
C TYR A 247 -3.01 -7.85 -20.13
N THR A 248 -3.87 -7.48 -19.19
CA THR A 248 -3.90 -6.11 -18.64
C THR A 248 -2.59 -5.78 -17.94
N SER A 249 -2.06 -6.68 -17.11
CA SER A 249 -0.80 -6.48 -16.39
C SER A 249 0.38 -6.34 -17.35
N TRP A 250 0.44 -7.20 -18.37
CA TRP A 250 1.45 -7.18 -19.42
C TRP A 250 1.42 -5.90 -20.25
N ASP A 251 0.22 -5.40 -20.61
CA ASP A 251 0.07 -4.12 -21.31
C ASP A 251 0.56 -2.94 -20.44
N ILE A 252 0.35 -2.98 -19.12
CA ILE A 252 0.86 -1.93 -18.23
C ILE A 252 2.39 -1.97 -18.14
N TYR A 253 3.01 -3.15 -18.01
CA TYR A 253 4.46 -3.30 -18.03
C TYR A 253 5.06 -2.86 -19.36
N ASP A 254 4.51 -3.32 -20.48
CA ASP A 254 4.98 -2.96 -21.82
C ASP A 254 4.93 -1.45 -22.08
N ARG A 255 3.93 -0.73 -21.54
CA ARG A 255 3.84 0.73 -21.63
C ARG A 255 4.92 1.45 -20.83
N HIS A 256 5.45 0.81 -19.78
CA HIS A 256 6.52 1.38 -18.98
C HIS A 256 7.77 1.52 -19.84
N ASP A 257 8.09 0.44 -20.55
CA ASP A 257 9.25 0.33 -21.43
C ASP A 257 9.16 1.26 -22.64
N LEU A 258 7.95 1.55 -23.13
CA LEU A 258 7.74 2.35 -24.35
C LEU A 258 7.69 3.86 -24.15
N ARG A 259 7.39 4.33 -22.93
CA ARG A 259 6.92 5.71 -22.75
C ARG A 259 7.59 6.45 -21.61
N ASP A 260 8.86 6.17 -21.29
CA ASP A 260 9.64 6.93 -20.30
C ASP A 260 8.86 7.23 -18.99
N GLY A 261 8.03 6.29 -18.50
CA GLY A 261 7.23 6.46 -17.27
C GLY A 261 5.73 6.77 -17.43
N PHE A 262 5.14 6.91 -18.62
CA PHE A 262 3.68 7.11 -18.79
C PHE A 262 2.81 5.86 -18.47
N SER A 263 3.41 4.70 -18.09
CA SER A 263 2.66 3.54 -17.60
C SER A 263 1.99 3.77 -16.26
N HIS A 264 2.53 4.68 -15.45
CA HIS A 264 2.03 4.95 -14.10
C HIS A 264 0.53 5.29 -14.12
N ALA A 265 0.08 6.15 -15.03
CA ALA A 265 -1.33 6.51 -15.15
C ALA A 265 -2.26 5.33 -15.51
N HIS A 266 -1.78 4.36 -16.28
CA HIS A 266 -2.56 3.16 -16.63
C HIS A 266 -2.63 2.21 -15.44
N ARG A 267 -1.53 2.00 -14.71
CA ARG A 267 -1.52 1.26 -13.44
C ARG A 267 -2.48 1.87 -12.43
N ILE A 268 -2.40 3.20 -12.23
CA ILE A 268 -3.29 3.91 -11.30
C ILE A 268 -4.76 3.78 -11.72
N ALA A 269 -5.07 3.90 -13.02
CA ALA A 269 -6.43 3.69 -13.51
C ALA A 269 -6.93 2.27 -13.18
N TYR A 270 -6.08 1.25 -13.33
CA TYR A 270 -6.42 -0.13 -12.98
C TYR A 270 -6.62 -0.32 -11.48
N ILE A 271 -5.74 0.24 -10.62
CA ILE A 271 -5.89 0.24 -9.16
C ILE A 271 -7.25 0.84 -8.74
N ARG A 272 -7.59 2.00 -9.29
CA ARG A 272 -8.86 2.68 -9.02
C ARG A 272 -10.07 1.86 -9.48
N GLN A 273 -9.98 1.24 -10.66
CA GLN A 273 -11.05 0.40 -11.19
C GLN A 273 -11.28 -0.84 -10.31
N ASN A 274 -10.22 -1.52 -9.89
CA ASN A 274 -10.31 -2.68 -9.00
C ASN A 274 -10.91 -2.30 -7.65
N PHE A 275 -10.51 -1.16 -7.06
CA PHE A 275 -11.12 -0.66 -5.82
C PHE A 275 -12.62 -0.42 -6.00
N LEU A 276 -13.04 0.29 -7.06
CA LEU A 276 -14.46 0.55 -7.31
C LEU A 276 -15.25 -0.74 -7.57
N HIS A 277 -14.68 -1.68 -8.32
CA HIS A 277 -15.30 -2.97 -8.59
C HIS A 277 -15.60 -3.71 -7.28
N HIS A 278 -14.61 -3.83 -6.40
CA HIS A 278 -14.80 -4.47 -5.10
C HIS A 278 -15.77 -3.70 -4.19
N TYR A 279 -15.67 -2.36 -4.15
CA TYR A 279 -16.56 -1.53 -3.35
C TYR A 279 -18.02 -1.65 -3.79
N GLN A 280 -18.28 -1.73 -5.10
CA GLN A 280 -19.62 -1.90 -5.65
C GLN A 280 -20.16 -3.33 -5.50
N ALA A 281 -19.29 -4.33 -5.47
CA ALA A 281 -19.64 -5.73 -5.30
C ALA A 281 -19.77 -6.15 -3.82
N ALA A 282 -19.36 -5.29 -2.89
CA ALA A 282 -19.46 -5.56 -1.47
C ALA A 282 -20.93 -5.77 -1.04
N GLU A 283 -21.14 -6.71 -0.12
CA GLU A 283 -22.47 -7.02 0.41
C GLU A 283 -23.01 -5.89 1.28
N GLU A 284 -22.12 -5.11 1.91
CA GLU A 284 -22.50 -3.94 2.69
C GLU A 284 -22.92 -2.78 1.80
N GLU A 285 -23.99 -2.07 2.15
CA GLU A 285 -24.44 -0.87 1.43
C GLU A 285 -23.38 0.24 1.43
N GLN A 286 -22.57 0.31 2.50
CA GLN A 286 -21.48 1.26 2.65
C GLN A 286 -20.32 0.59 3.39
N PRO A 287 -19.51 -0.25 2.72
CA PRO A 287 -18.48 -1.03 3.36
C PRO A 287 -17.41 -0.13 4.00
N LYS A 288 -16.96 -0.49 5.20
CA LYS A 288 -15.70 0.04 5.73
C LYS A 288 -14.54 -0.80 5.17
N VAL A 289 -13.49 -0.13 4.70
CA VAL A 289 -12.37 -0.79 4.02
C VAL A 289 -11.05 -0.32 4.63
N PHE A 290 -10.23 -1.27 5.07
CA PHE A 290 -8.84 -1.02 5.43
C PHE A 290 -7.99 -1.27 4.19
N VAL A 291 -7.14 -0.31 3.83
CA VAL A 291 -6.30 -0.36 2.63
C VAL A 291 -4.85 -0.33 3.07
N GLN A 292 -4.08 -1.34 2.67
CA GLN A 292 -2.63 -1.38 2.87
C GLN A 292 -1.96 -1.30 1.49
N ILE A 293 -1.25 -0.19 1.27
CA ILE A 293 -0.70 0.18 -0.04
C ILE A 293 0.53 1.07 0.14
N GLY A 294 1.39 1.15 -0.87
CA GLY A 294 2.53 2.04 -0.91
C GLY A 294 2.14 3.49 -0.60
N ALA A 295 2.98 4.18 0.18
CA ALA A 295 2.62 5.45 0.80
C ALA A 295 2.26 6.57 -0.19
N LEU A 296 2.76 6.48 -1.42
CA LEU A 296 2.42 7.43 -2.49
C LEU A 296 1.00 7.24 -3.00
N HIS A 297 0.53 5.99 -3.12
CA HIS A 297 -0.84 5.67 -3.54
C HIS A 297 -1.88 6.06 -2.48
N ALA A 298 -1.45 6.23 -1.23
CA ALA A 298 -2.30 6.58 -0.10
C ALA A 298 -2.63 8.08 0.01
N ALA A 299 -2.09 8.95 -0.84
CA ALA A 299 -2.31 10.40 -0.77
C ALA A 299 -3.77 10.81 -1.12
N LYS A 300 -4.32 11.83 -0.43
CA LYS A 300 -5.67 12.38 -0.74
C LYS A 300 -5.76 13.20 -2.02
N GLY A 301 -4.65 13.77 -2.46
CA GLY A 301 -4.58 14.75 -3.54
C GLY A 301 -3.93 14.21 -4.80
N TYR A 302 -3.63 15.14 -5.70
CA TYR A 302 -2.95 14.89 -6.96
C TYR A 302 -1.44 14.71 -6.72
N GLU A 303 -0.88 13.60 -7.21
CA GLU A 303 0.54 13.28 -7.04
C GLU A 303 1.08 12.61 -8.32
N PHE A 304 2.34 12.87 -8.66
CA PHE A 304 3.02 12.31 -9.86
C PHE A 304 2.22 12.38 -11.18
N GLY A 305 1.41 13.42 -11.35
CA GLY A 305 0.68 13.63 -12.60
C GLY A 305 -0.70 12.97 -12.64
N VAL A 306 -1.15 12.31 -11.56
CA VAL A 306 -2.41 11.55 -11.53
C VAL A 306 -3.14 11.66 -10.19
N TYR A 307 -4.44 11.41 -10.21
CA TYR A 307 -5.25 11.21 -9.00
C TYR A 307 -5.27 9.73 -8.66
N ASP A 308 -4.60 9.35 -7.58
CA ASP A 308 -4.45 7.94 -7.20
C ASP A 308 -5.67 7.36 -6.45
N VAL A 309 -5.57 6.12 -5.99
CA VAL A 309 -6.62 5.43 -5.23
C VAL A 309 -6.86 6.06 -3.86
N GLY A 310 -5.84 6.63 -3.21
CA GLY A 310 -6.04 7.42 -1.98
C GLY A 310 -7.00 8.58 -2.23
N ASN A 311 -6.79 9.33 -3.31
CA ASN A 311 -7.70 10.41 -3.71
C ASN A 311 -9.11 9.89 -4.02
N LEU A 312 -9.23 8.79 -4.78
CA LEU A 312 -10.53 8.17 -5.05
C LEU A 312 -11.28 7.85 -3.75
N ILE A 313 -10.60 7.23 -2.79
CA ILE A 313 -11.17 6.82 -1.51
C ILE A 313 -11.62 8.04 -0.72
N HIS A 314 -10.81 9.11 -0.72
CA HIS A 314 -11.15 10.36 -0.07
C HIS A 314 -12.41 10.99 -0.66
N GLU A 315 -12.47 11.14 -1.99
CA GLU A 315 -13.64 11.69 -2.69
C GLU A 315 -14.90 10.83 -2.49
N LEU A 316 -14.74 9.50 -2.49
CA LEU A 316 -15.83 8.56 -2.24
C LEU A 316 -16.38 8.70 -0.81
N ALA A 317 -15.50 8.89 0.18
CA ALA A 317 -15.90 9.14 1.55
C ALA A 317 -16.72 10.44 1.66
N GLU A 318 -16.21 11.54 1.11
CA GLU A 318 -16.88 12.84 1.14
C GLU A 318 -18.25 12.80 0.43
N ALA A 319 -18.31 12.17 -0.75
CA ALA A 319 -19.55 12.00 -1.51
C ALA A 319 -20.62 11.20 -0.76
N LYS A 320 -20.23 10.43 0.27
CA LYS A 320 -21.13 9.65 1.15
C LYS A 320 -21.32 10.30 2.52
N GLY A 321 -20.83 11.53 2.74
CA GLY A 321 -20.90 12.22 4.02
C GLY A 321 -20.12 11.51 5.12
N ALA A 322 -19.04 10.82 4.75
CA ALA A 322 -18.16 10.08 5.64
C ALA A 322 -16.72 10.57 5.53
N SER A 323 -15.82 10.06 6.38
CA SER A 323 -14.40 10.43 6.41
C SER A 323 -13.49 9.28 5.98
N SER A 324 -12.29 9.62 5.54
CA SER A 324 -11.18 8.70 5.31
C SER A 324 -9.98 9.10 6.19
N CYS A 325 -9.29 8.12 6.76
CA CYS A 325 -8.09 8.29 7.58
C CYS A 325 -6.86 7.82 6.78
N HIS A 326 -5.94 8.73 6.49
CA HIS A 326 -4.77 8.46 5.66
C HIS A 326 -3.49 8.57 6.49
N ILE A 327 -2.71 7.49 6.53
CA ILE A 327 -1.49 7.38 7.34
C ILE A 327 -0.29 7.25 6.40
N TYR A 328 0.66 8.17 6.47
CA TYR A 328 1.94 8.07 5.77
C TYR A 328 3.00 7.46 6.67
N SER A 329 3.63 6.37 6.28
CA SER A 329 4.71 5.75 7.05
C SER A 329 6.09 6.10 6.50
N MET A 330 7.05 6.39 7.37
CA MET A 330 8.46 6.57 6.99
C MET A 330 9.40 6.01 8.05
N PRO A 331 10.51 5.34 7.65
CA PRO A 331 11.51 4.89 8.61
C PRO A 331 12.40 6.07 9.05
N ARG A 332 12.96 5.93 10.25
CA ARG A 332 14.14 6.71 10.66
C ARG A 332 15.30 5.79 10.99
N TYR A 333 15.04 4.81 11.85
CA TYR A 333 16.04 3.85 12.30
C TYR A 333 15.86 2.54 11.55
N SER A 334 16.92 2.06 10.91
CA SER A 334 16.94 0.76 10.23
C SER A 334 18.10 -0.09 10.74
N ILE A 335 17.98 -1.42 10.70
CA ILE A 335 19.10 -2.34 10.81
C ILE A 335 19.40 -2.87 9.41
N GLU A 336 20.62 -2.61 8.95
CA GLU A 336 21.15 -3.11 7.69
C GLU A 336 22.46 -3.84 7.99
N GLU A 337 22.56 -5.11 7.59
CA GLU A 337 23.75 -5.95 7.82
C GLU A 337 24.19 -6.00 9.31
N GLY A 338 23.24 -5.93 10.24
CA GLY A 338 23.49 -5.94 11.68
C GLY A 338 23.93 -4.60 12.27
N VAL A 339 23.98 -3.53 11.46
CA VAL A 339 24.32 -2.18 11.89
C VAL A 339 23.06 -1.31 11.93
N GLN A 340 22.84 -0.63 13.05
CA GLN A 340 21.76 0.37 13.14
C GLN A 340 22.17 1.65 12.42
N LYS A 341 21.33 2.10 11.49
CA LYS A 341 21.46 3.38 10.79
C LYS A 341 20.42 4.38 11.29
N ASP A 342 20.75 5.67 11.26
CA ASP A 342 19.83 6.78 11.49
C ASP A 342 19.77 7.65 10.24
N ALA A 343 18.61 7.64 9.56
CA ALA A 343 18.41 8.40 8.34
C ALA A 343 18.60 9.92 8.52
N LEU A 344 18.52 10.45 9.74
CA LEU A 344 18.83 11.86 10.02
C LEU A 344 20.32 12.15 10.07
N GLU A 345 21.14 11.19 10.52
CA GLU A 345 22.59 11.33 10.53
C GLU A 345 23.14 11.22 9.10
N GLU A 346 22.59 10.29 8.31
CA GLU A 346 22.99 10.07 6.92
C GLU A 346 22.51 11.20 6.00
N GLN A 347 21.30 11.74 6.24
CA GLN A 347 20.66 12.73 5.37
C GLN A 347 20.02 13.88 6.18
N PRO A 348 20.81 14.71 6.88
CA PRO A 348 20.28 15.75 7.78
C PRO A 348 19.45 16.82 7.06
N GLN A 349 19.71 17.04 5.77
CA GLN A 349 19.01 18.02 4.93
C GLN A 349 17.85 17.40 4.12
N HIS A 350 17.48 16.15 4.40
CA HIS A 350 16.35 15.52 3.71
C HIS A 350 15.05 16.32 3.97
N PRO A 351 14.16 16.51 2.97
CA PRO A 351 12.92 17.27 3.15
C PRO A 351 11.98 16.79 4.28
N GLU A 352 12.15 15.54 4.72
CA GLU A 352 11.40 14.91 5.80
C GLU A 352 12.09 14.97 7.18
N SER A 353 13.27 15.59 7.28
CA SER A 353 14.10 15.53 8.49
C SER A 353 13.36 16.03 9.73
N ALA A 354 12.53 17.07 9.59
CA ALA A 354 11.69 17.58 10.68
C ALA A 354 10.70 16.52 11.23
N PHE A 355 10.09 15.72 10.34
CA PHE A 355 9.18 14.63 10.74
C PHE A 355 9.97 13.48 11.36
N ARG A 356 11.02 13.01 10.67
CA ARG A 356 11.88 11.92 11.16
C ARG A 356 12.44 12.22 12.55
N ALA A 357 12.74 13.48 12.88
CA ALA A 357 13.21 13.89 14.21
C ALA A 357 12.31 13.45 15.36
N MET A 358 11.02 13.21 15.11
CA MET A 358 10.07 12.74 16.12
C MET A 358 10.20 11.24 16.42
N GLY A 359 10.77 10.46 15.51
CA GLY A 359 10.96 9.01 15.64
C GLY A 359 11.95 8.64 16.76
N ARG A 360 11.73 7.47 17.38
CA ARG A 360 12.57 6.93 18.47
C ARG A 360 12.83 5.44 18.23
N PRO A 361 14.01 4.91 18.58
CA PRO A 361 14.37 3.52 18.24
C PRO A 361 13.51 2.46 18.95
N GLY A 362 12.94 2.78 20.13
CA GLY A 362 12.19 1.81 20.94
C GLY A 362 10.66 1.93 20.90
N GLN A 363 10.10 2.89 20.17
CA GLN A 363 8.65 3.10 20.15
C GLN A 363 8.19 3.80 18.87
N TRP A 364 6.93 3.58 18.51
CA TRP A 364 6.30 4.29 17.41
C TRP A 364 6.07 5.76 17.77
N ALA A 365 6.24 6.64 16.79
CA ALA A 365 5.78 8.02 16.82
C ALA A 365 4.63 8.20 15.84
N LEU A 366 3.55 8.82 16.29
CA LEU A 366 2.38 9.15 15.49
C LEU A 366 2.17 10.66 15.52
N ILE A 367 2.34 11.32 14.38
CA ILE A 367 2.26 12.77 14.24
C ILE A 367 0.90 13.13 13.66
N GLU A 368 0.10 13.90 14.38
CA GLU A 368 -1.19 14.41 13.92
C GLU A 368 -1.01 15.62 13.00
N LEU A 369 -1.56 15.56 11.78
CA LEU A 369 -1.40 16.61 10.78
C LEU A 369 -2.57 17.59 10.71
N SER A 370 -3.69 17.31 11.39
CA SER A 370 -4.87 18.19 11.44
C SER A 370 -4.50 19.58 12.00
N GLY A 371 -3.80 19.63 13.13
CA GLY A 371 -3.34 20.87 13.76
C GLY A 371 -2.37 21.66 12.88
N LEU A 372 -1.48 20.97 12.16
CA LEU A 372 -0.60 21.61 11.17
C LEU A 372 -1.43 22.27 10.06
N ARG A 373 -2.41 21.54 9.51
CA ARG A 373 -3.28 22.03 8.43
C ARG A 373 -4.10 23.24 8.87
N GLU A 374 -4.67 23.22 10.08
CA GLU A 374 -5.44 24.33 10.64
C GLU A 374 -4.59 25.59 10.80
N GLN A 375 -3.38 25.48 11.34
CA GLN A 375 -2.50 26.63 11.53
C GLN A 375 -1.93 27.20 10.22
N LEU A 376 -1.72 26.34 9.22
CA LEU A 376 -1.38 26.79 7.87
C LEU A 376 -2.55 27.54 7.22
N ALA A 377 -3.78 27.03 7.38
CA ALA A 377 -4.98 27.67 6.86
C ALA A 377 -5.29 29.01 7.55
N SER A 378 -5.07 29.10 8.86
CA SER A 378 -5.25 30.34 9.64
C SER A 378 -4.10 31.34 9.49
N ARG A 379 -3.03 30.99 8.75
CA ARG A 379 -1.80 31.78 8.60
C ARG A 379 -1.06 32.03 9.93
N GLN A 380 -1.28 31.17 10.92
CA GLN A 380 -0.58 31.20 12.20
C GLN A 380 0.81 30.56 12.13
N LEU A 381 1.09 29.79 11.07
CA LEU A 381 2.38 29.13 10.86
C LEU A 381 2.99 29.50 9.50
N ILE A 382 4.23 30.01 9.51
CA ILE A 382 5.05 30.25 8.32
C ILE A 382 5.95 29.04 8.08
N LEU A 383 5.84 28.45 6.89
CA LEU A 383 6.69 27.34 6.47
C LEU A 383 8.11 27.81 6.11
N PRO A 384 9.15 26.97 6.31
CA PRO A 384 10.49 27.31 5.90
C PRO A 384 10.57 27.45 4.38
N GLU A 385 11.50 28.28 3.89
CA GLU A 385 11.91 28.26 2.49
C GLU A 385 12.76 27.01 2.20
N GLY A 386 12.76 26.55 0.94
CA GLY A 386 13.64 25.46 0.48
C GLY A 386 12.95 24.09 0.31
N PRO A 387 13.73 23.00 0.17
CA PRO A 387 13.24 21.68 -0.23
C PRO A 387 12.16 21.09 0.69
N SER A 388 12.21 21.41 1.99
CA SER A 388 11.24 20.92 2.98
C SER A 388 9.84 21.54 2.82
N LEU A 389 9.74 22.73 2.19
CA LEU A 389 8.46 23.42 2.00
C LEU A 389 7.43 22.54 1.29
N ASN A 390 7.82 22.00 0.13
CA ASN A 390 6.93 21.18 -0.68
C ASN A 390 6.58 19.89 0.04
N ARG A 391 7.51 19.32 0.81
CA ARG A 391 7.26 18.09 1.55
C ARG A 391 6.31 18.29 2.72
N ILE A 392 6.45 19.38 3.47
CA ILE A 392 5.55 19.71 4.59
C ILE A 392 4.14 19.93 4.05
N LYS A 393 4.00 20.71 2.97
CA LYS A 393 2.71 20.92 2.29
C LYS A 393 2.10 19.60 1.84
N PHE A 394 2.86 18.82 1.07
CA PHE A 394 2.43 17.51 0.60
C PHE A 394 1.90 16.64 1.73
N LEU A 395 2.67 16.44 2.81
CA LEU A 395 2.23 15.61 3.94
C LEU A 395 0.96 16.18 4.59
N SER A 396 0.95 17.49 4.91
CA SER A 396 -0.18 18.14 5.60
C SER A 396 -1.49 18.13 4.80
N GLU A 397 -1.42 18.23 3.47
CA GLU A 397 -2.58 18.26 2.58
C GLU A 397 -3.07 16.85 2.25
N ASN A 398 -2.17 15.86 2.19
CA ASN A 398 -2.49 14.54 1.67
C ASN A 398 -2.72 13.46 2.74
N PHE A 399 -2.31 13.70 3.99
CA PHE A 399 -2.39 12.70 5.05
C PHE A 399 -2.94 13.30 6.35
N ASP A 400 -3.54 12.45 7.17
CA ASP A 400 -4.01 12.81 8.51
C ASP A 400 -2.95 12.53 9.57
N TRP A 401 -2.13 11.51 9.33
CA TRP A 401 -1.11 11.04 10.25
C TRP A 401 0.20 10.73 9.54
N VAL A 402 1.32 10.99 10.22
CA VAL A 402 2.61 10.38 9.88
C VAL A 402 2.96 9.37 10.96
N ALA A 403 3.26 8.13 10.56
CA ALA A 403 3.73 7.06 11.43
C ALA A 403 5.23 6.82 11.21
N ILE A 404 6.00 6.82 12.30
CA ILE A 404 7.41 6.48 12.29
C ILE A 404 7.60 5.28 13.22
N PRO A 405 8.04 4.13 12.69
CA PRO A 405 8.24 2.95 13.52
C PRO A 405 9.40 3.11 14.51
N PRO A 406 9.48 2.22 15.52
CA PRO A 406 10.75 1.92 16.18
C PRO A 406 11.80 1.45 15.15
N THR A 407 13.00 1.10 15.62
CA THR A 407 14.02 0.52 14.75
C THR A 407 13.43 -0.62 13.92
N ASP A 408 13.50 -0.44 12.60
CA ASP A 408 12.96 -1.35 11.61
C ASP A 408 14.09 -2.15 10.96
N GLN A 409 13.72 -3.20 10.24
CA GLN A 409 14.64 -4.04 9.49
C GLN A 409 13.90 -4.68 8.32
N GLY A 410 14.64 -5.32 7.42
CA GLY A 410 14.03 -6.15 6.39
C GLY A 410 13.15 -7.24 7.00
N GLN A 411 12.05 -7.57 6.32
CA GLN A 411 11.21 -8.71 6.70
C GLN A 411 12.02 -10.01 6.74
N GLN A 412 11.56 -10.96 7.56
CA GLN A 412 12.15 -12.29 7.56
C GLN A 412 11.53 -13.10 6.43
N ASN A 413 12.31 -13.44 5.40
CA ASN A 413 11.86 -14.29 4.30
C ASN A 413 11.23 -15.59 4.82
N ASN A 414 10.06 -15.93 4.28
CA ASN A 414 9.32 -17.14 4.57
C ASN A 414 9.39 -18.11 3.39
N TYR A 415 10.57 -18.32 2.81
CA TYR A 415 10.78 -19.26 1.71
C TYR A 415 12.25 -19.69 1.63
N SER A 416 12.52 -20.73 0.85
CA SER A 416 13.89 -21.15 0.55
C SER A 416 14.10 -21.35 -0.94
N ILE A 417 15.25 -20.91 -1.43
CA ILE A 417 15.67 -21.14 -2.81
C ILE A 417 16.36 -22.50 -2.88
N HIS A 418 15.61 -23.54 -3.20
CA HIS A 418 16.21 -24.82 -3.56
C HIS A 418 16.69 -24.73 -5.01
N LYS A 419 17.99 -24.49 -5.22
CA LYS A 419 18.61 -24.71 -6.53
C LYS A 419 18.46 -26.19 -6.87
N SER A 420 17.44 -26.56 -7.65
CA SER A 420 17.32 -27.92 -8.16
C SER A 420 18.60 -28.20 -8.94
N LYS A 421 19.36 -29.22 -8.54
CA LYS A 421 20.39 -29.79 -9.40
C LYS A 421 19.69 -30.15 -10.71
N GLN A 422 19.99 -29.42 -11.78
CA GLN A 422 19.52 -29.75 -13.12
C GLN A 422 19.88 -31.21 -13.42
N PRO A 423 18.97 -32.03 -13.98
CA PRO A 423 19.36 -33.31 -14.58
C PRO A 423 20.28 -33.10 -15.78
#